data_AF-A0A916FU22-F1
#
_entry.id   AF-A0A916FU22-F1
#
_cell.length_a   1.000
_cell.length_b   1.000
_cell.length_c   1.000
_cell.angle_alpha   90.00
_cell.angle_beta   90.00
_cell.angle_gamma   90.00
#
_symmetry.space_group_name_H-M   'P 1'
#
loop_
_entity.id
_entity.type
_entity.pdbx_description
1 polymer ?
#
loop_
_entity_poly.entity_id
_entity_poly.type
_entity_poly.pdbx_seq_one_letter_code
_entity_poly.pdbx_strand_id
1 'polypeptide(L)'
;MTRTLTVRKPTRRESQELELLLEGEISSQVRRRVETILYHGLGLNGRQLAEALHVHPNTVYADLQAFEREGLGCVRALPVGGAPRRISDQQLNAIWHWAECLPRDLGLPDPRWTLTNFREFLVNRQRVLKRISLEHLRRVLKKKSFAFGASRAN
;
A
#
# COMPACT_ATOMS: atom_id res chain seq x y z
N MET A 1 23.49 -24.19 -3.35
CA MET A 1 22.51 -24.48 -4.42
C MET A 1 22.57 -23.35 -5.44
N THR A 2 23.23 -23.55 -6.57
CA THR A 2 23.33 -22.56 -7.65
C THR A 2 22.03 -22.62 -8.44
N ARG A 3 21.09 -21.69 -8.19
CA ARG A 3 19.84 -21.63 -8.94
C ARG A 3 20.14 -20.98 -10.30
N THR A 4 20.40 -21.79 -11.31
CA THR A 4 20.55 -21.31 -12.69
C THR A 4 19.19 -20.84 -13.16
N LEU A 5 18.95 -19.53 -13.15
CA LEU A 5 17.76 -18.94 -13.73
C LEU A 5 18.09 -18.51 -15.16
N THR A 6 17.54 -19.22 -16.13
CA THR A 6 17.56 -18.81 -17.54
C THR A 6 16.45 -17.79 -17.75
N VAL A 7 16.67 -16.56 -17.29
CA VAL A 7 15.76 -15.42 -17.50
C VAL A 7 16.18 -14.71 -18.79
N ARG A 8 15.23 -14.39 -19.66
CA ARG A 8 15.52 -13.68 -20.91
C ARG A 8 16.14 -12.30 -20.65
N LYS A 9 16.92 -11.80 -21.59
CA LYS A 9 17.40 -10.41 -21.55
C LYS A 9 16.27 -9.44 -21.92
N PRO A 10 16.26 -8.21 -21.39
CA PRO A 10 15.38 -7.16 -21.88
C PRO A 10 15.68 -6.85 -23.35
N THR A 11 14.63 -6.59 -24.12
CA THR A 11 14.75 -6.09 -25.48
C THR A 11 15.24 -4.65 -25.49
N ARG A 12 15.73 -4.15 -26.62
CA ARG A 12 16.19 -2.75 -26.75
C ARG A 12 15.12 -1.74 -26.32
N ARG A 13 13.86 -1.98 -26.71
CA ARG A 13 12.73 -1.13 -26.33
C ARG A 13 12.48 -1.18 -24.83
N GLU A 14 12.52 -2.37 -24.24
CA GLU A 14 12.35 -2.51 -22.79
C GLU A 14 13.47 -1.81 -22.01
N SER A 15 14.72 -1.93 -22.44
CA SER A 15 15.84 -1.20 -21.84
C SER A 15 15.65 0.31 -21.91
N GLN A 16 15.22 0.84 -23.06
CA GLN A 16 14.95 2.27 -23.21
C GLN A 16 13.82 2.75 -22.29
N GLU A 17 12.74 1.97 -22.15
CA GLU A 17 11.65 2.30 -21.21
C GLU A 17 12.11 2.27 -19.74
N LEU A 18 13.00 1.33 -19.39
CA LEU A 18 13.60 1.23 -18.06
C LEU A 18 14.54 2.41 -17.75
N GLU A 19 15.35 2.84 -18.72
CA GLU A 19 16.20 4.02 -18.61
C GLU A 19 15.38 5.28 -18.37
N LEU A 20 14.32 5.49 -19.16
CA LEU A 20 13.38 6.61 -18.97
C LEU A 20 12.72 6.60 -17.58
N LEU A 21 12.43 5.43 -17.02
CA LEU A 21 11.89 5.32 -15.66
C LEU A 21 12.89 5.80 -14.59
N LEU A 22 14.20 5.62 -14.80
CA LEU A 22 15.23 6.06 -13.85
C LEU A 22 15.40 7.58 -13.80
N GLU A 23 15.06 8.28 -14.89
CA GLU A 23 15.05 9.74 -14.99
C GLU A 23 13.92 10.38 -14.17
N GLY A 24 12.85 9.63 -13.88
CA GLY A 24 11.70 10.10 -13.11
C GLY A 24 11.83 9.89 -11.60
N GLU A 25 10.88 10.47 -10.85
CA GLU A 25 10.71 10.18 -9.44
C GLU A 25 10.04 8.81 -9.25
N ILE A 26 10.84 7.84 -8.81
CA ILE A 26 10.40 6.47 -8.53
C ILE A 26 10.81 6.04 -7.14
N SER A 27 10.06 5.11 -6.54
CA SER A 27 10.43 4.56 -5.23
C SER A 27 11.75 3.78 -5.30
N SER A 28 12.45 3.67 -4.17
CA SER A 28 13.70 2.89 -4.09
C SER A 28 13.52 1.43 -4.51
N GLN A 29 12.34 0.85 -4.25
CA GLN A 29 12.02 -0.51 -4.64
C GLN A 29 11.85 -0.65 -6.16
N VAL A 30 11.19 0.31 -6.81
CA VAL A 30 11.06 0.39 -8.27
C VAL A 30 12.44 0.55 -8.89
N ARG A 31 13.23 1.52 -8.40
CA ARG A 31 14.61 1.79 -8.86
C ARG A 31 15.49 0.53 -8.82
N ARG A 32 15.55 -0.15 -7.67
CA ARG A 32 16.33 -1.39 -7.52
C ARG A 32 15.91 -2.48 -8.51
N ARG A 33 14.60 -2.64 -8.75
CA ARG A 33 14.09 -3.64 -9.71
C ARG A 33 14.45 -3.27 -11.14
N VAL A 34 14.36 -1.99 -11.50
CA VAL A 34 14.80 -1.47 -12.81
C VAL A 34 16.28 -1.75 -13.04
N GLU A 35 17.14 -1.37 -12.09
CA GLU A 35 18.59 -1.57 -12.15
C GLU A 35 18.94 -3.06 -12.27
N THR A 36 18.23 -3.93 -11.53
CA THR A 36 18.40 -5.40 -11.62
C THR A 36 18.19 -5.90 -13.06
N ILE A 37 17.12 -5.45 -13.73
CA ILE A 37 16.78 -5.92 -15.08
C ILE A 37 17.78 -5.36 -16.12
N LEU A 38 18.15 -4.08 -16.01
CA LEU A 38 19.13 -3.46 -16.90
C LEU A 38 20.49 -4.15 -16.81
N TYR A 39 21.00 -4.37 -15.60
CA TYR A 39 22.29 -5.03 -15.37
C TYR A 39 22.28 -6.50 -15.78
N HIS A 40 21.15 -7.21 -15.63
CA HIS A 40 21.00 -8.55 -16.19
C HIS A 40 21.10 -8.56 -17.73
N GLY A 41 20.56 -7.53 -18.39
CA GLY A 41 20.74 -7.33 -19.83
C GLY A 41 22.21 -7.19 -20.25
N LEU A 42 23.00 -6.52 -19.42
CA LEU A 42 24.46 -6.38 -19.59
C LEU A 42 25.23 -7.69 -19.34
N GLY A 43 24.57 -8.74 -18.84
CA GLY A 43 25.15 -10.07 -18.66
C GLY A 43 25.67 -10.35 -17.25
N LEU A 44 25.35 -9.50 -16.25
CA LEU A 44 25.68 -9.80 -14.86
C LEU A 44 24.85 -10.98 -14.35
N ASN A 45 25.49 -11.90 -13.63
CA ASN A 45 24.80 -13.01 -13.00
C ASN A 45 24.17 -12.60 -11.65
N GLY A 46 23.28 -13.44 -11.11
CA GLY A 46 22.52 -13.12 -9.89
C GLY A 46 23.35 -12.76 -8.66
N ARG A 47 24.59 -13.28 -8.52
CA ARG A 47 25.48 -12.91 -7.41
C ARG A 47 26.12 -11.55 -7.63
N GLN A 48 26.62 -11.29 -8.84
CA GLN A 48 27.19 -10.00 -9.21
C GLN A 48 26.16 -8.88 -9.06
N LEU A 49 24.91 -9.14 -9.45
CA LEU A 49 23.79 -8.22 -9.25
C LEU A 49 23.51 -7.96 -7.77
N ALA A 50 23.51 -9.01 -6.95
CA ALA A 50 23.27 -8.88 -5.51
C ALA A 50 24.34 -8.03 -4.82
N GLU A 51 25.60 -8.23 -5.20
CA GLU A 51 26.74 -7.43 -4.74
C GLU A 51 26.64 -5.99 -5.21
N ALA A 52 26.45 -5.75 -6.52
CA ALA A 52 26.38 -4.42 -7.12
C ALA A 52 25.22 -3.57 -6.57
N LEU A 53 24.10 -4.21 -6.22
CA LEU A 53 22.91 -3.53 -5.69
C LEU A 53 22.82 -3.57 -4.16
N HIS A 54 23.80 -4.17 -3.47
CA HIS A 54 23.81 -4.34 -2.01
C HIS A 54 22.52 -4.99 -1.45
N VAL A 55 22.04 -6.05 -2.11
CA VAL A 55 20.82 -6.77 -1.73
C VAL A 55 21.07 -8.27 -1.59
N HIS A 56 20.17 -8.97 -0.89
CA HIS A 56 20.24 -10.43 -0.83
C HIS A 56 19.96 -11.06 -2.21
N PRO A 57 20.67 -12.13 -2.64
CA PRO A 57 20.48 -12.78 -3.95
C PRO A 57 19.04 -13.22 -4.24
N ASN A 58 18.30 -13.67 -3.22
CA ASN A 58 16.89 -14.02 -3.38
C ASN A 58 16.03 -12.88 -3.92
N THR A 59 16.37 -11.63 -3.59
CA THR A 59 15.63 -10.47 -4.09
C THR A 59 15.88 -10.26 -5.58
N VAL A 60 17.13 -10.37 -6.02
CA VAL A 60 17.49 -10.37 -7.44
C VAL A 60 16.74 -11.46 -8.20
N TYR A 61 16.75 -12.68 -7.66
CA TYR A 61 16.06 -13.81 -8.29
C TYR A 61 14.54 -13.63 -8.35
N ALA A 62 13.93 -13.02 -7.34
CA ALA A 62 12.51 -12.68 -7.35
C ALA A 62 12.19 -11.61 -8.39
N ASP A 63 13.04 -10.59 -8.52
CA ASP A 63 12.89 -9.51 -9.50
C ASP A 63 13.04 -10.02 -10.94
N LEU A 64 14.04 -10.86 -11.20
CA LEU A 64 14.24 -11.50 -12.52
C LEU A 64 13.10 -12.45 -12.88
N GLN A 65 12.58 -13.25 -11.93
CA GLN A 65 11.41 -14.10 -12.17
C GLN A 65 10.15 -13.28 -12.43
N ALA A 66 9.98 -12.14 -11.75
CA ALA A 66 8.86 -11.25 -12.01
C ALA A 66 8.96 -10.65 -13.42
N PHE A 67 10.16 -10.27 -13.86
CA PHE A 67 10.40 -9.81 -15.23
C PHE A 67 10.12 -10.90 -16.28
N GLU A 68 10.58 -12.14 -16.05
CA GLU A 68 10.29 -13.26 -16.96
C GLU A 68 8.77 -13.49 -17.12
N ARG A 69 8.02 -13.37 -16.02
CA ARG A 69 6.57 -13.62 -16.01
C ARG A 69 5.74 -12.47 -16.57
N GLU A 70 6.11 -11.22 -16.26
CA GLU A 70 5.25 -10.04 -16.46
C GLU A 70 5.86 -8.97 -17.38
N GLY A 71 7.09 -9.17 -17.86
CA GLY A 71 7.85 -8.15 -18.57
C GLY A 71 7.98 -6.86 -17.75
N LEU A 72 7.83 -5.70 -18.40
CA LEU A 72 7.86 -4.40 -17.72
C LEU A 72 6.69 -4.16 -16.74
N GLY A 73 5.64 -4.98 -16.79
CA GLY A 73 4.54 -4.92 -15.82
C GLY A 73 5.02 -5.08 -14.38
N CYS A 74 6.09 -5.87 -14.17
CA CYS A 74 6.64 -6.15 -12.84
C CYS A 74 7.20 -4.91 -12.13
N VAL A 75 7.52 -3.85 -12.88
CA VAL A 75 8.09 -2.61 -12.36
C VAL A 75 6.98 -1.60 -12.02
N ARG A 76 5.85 -1.65 -12.74
CA ARG A 76 4.70 -0.75 -12.54
C ARG A 76 3.80 -1.18 -11.39
N ALA A 77 3.74 -2.48 -11.09
CA ALA A 77 2.81 -3.08 -10.13
C ALA A 77 3.38 -3.26 -8.70
N LEU A 78 4.42 -2.52 -8.33
CA LEU A 78 5.06 -2.71 -7.03
C LEU A 78 4.17 -2.20 -5.89
N PRO A 79 3.81 -3.05 -4.91
CA PRO A 79 3.01 -2.60 -3.77
C PRO A 79 3.78 -1.54 -3.01
N VAL A 80 3.12 -0.41 -2.73
CA VAL A 80 3.66 0.62 -1.85
C VAL A 80 3.94 -0.03 -0.51
N GLY A 81 5.20 -0.07 -0.10
CA GLY A 81 5.63 -0.70 1.15
C GLY A 81 4.81 -0.19 2.34
N GLY A 82 4.50 -1.10 3.27
CA GLY A 82 3.71 -0.81 4.46
C GLY A 82 2.86 -2.00 4.87
N ALA A 83 2.39 -1.99 6.12
CA ALA A 83 1.40 -2.95 6.55
C ALA A 83 0.12 -2.77 5.70
N PRO A 84 -0.54 -3.86 5.27
CA PRO A 84 -1.79 -3.76 4.54
C PRO A 84 -2.78 -2.87 5.31
N ARG A 85 -3.53 -2.05 4.57
CA ARG A 85 -4.53 -1.16 5.18
C ARG A 85 -5.48 -1.99 6.04
N ARG A 86 -5.51 -1.71 7.34
CA ARG A 86 -6.37 -2.42 8.32
C ARG A 86 -7.87 -2.14 8.12
N ILE A 87 -8.20 -1.13 7.32
CA ILE A 87 -9.57 -0.71 7.00
C ILE A 87 -9.67 -0.68 5.48
N SER A 88 -10.63 -1.43 4.92
CA SER A 88 -10.89 -1.43 3.47
C SER A 88 -11.57 -0.14 3.03
N ASP A 89 -11.52 0.18 1.74
CA ASP A 89 -12.19 1.38 1.21
C ASP A 89 -13.72 1.30 1.40
N GLN A 90 -14.31 0.09 1.35
CA GLN A 90 -15.71 -0.14 1.69
C GLN A 90 -16.02 0.25 3.14
N GLN A 91 -15.14 -0.12 4.08
CA GLN A 91 -15.30 0.24 5.48
C GLN A 91 -15.12 1.74 5.71
N LEU A 92 -14.18 2.39 5.01
CA LEU A 92 -14.03 3.85 5.06
C LEU A 92 -15.28 4.57 4.58
N ASN A 93 -15.85 4.14 3.46
CA ASN A 93 -17.08 4.71 2.93
C ASN A 93 -18.26 4.52 3.89
N ALA A 94 -18.39 3.35 4.52
CA ALA A 94 -19.40 3.12 5.54
C ALA A 94 -19.21 4.04 6.76
N ILE A 95 -17.97 4.23 7.23
CA ILE A 95 -17.67 5.16 8.33
C ILE A 95 -18.09 6.59 7.96
N TRP A 96 -17.78 7.06 6.75
CA TRP A 96 -18.16 8.41 6.33
C TRP A 96 -19.67 8.56 6.16
N HIS A 97 -20.33 7.58 5.57
CA HIS A 97 -21.80 7.58 5.44
C HIS A 97 -22.48 7.72 6.80
N TRP A 98 -22.06 6.94 7.79
CA TRP A 98 -22.64 7.04 9.14
C TRP A 98 -22.27 8.34 9.86
N ALA A 99 -21.14 8.96 9.52
CA ALA A 99 -20.75 10.25 10.09
C ALA A 99 -21.62 11.42 9.59
N GLU A 100 -22.25 11.27 8.42
CA GLU A 100 -23.19 12.25 7.85
C GLU A 100 -24.59 12.16 8.50
N CYS A 101 -24.97 10.99 9.00
CA CYS A 101 -26.23 10.81 9.71
C CYS A 101 -26.18 11.45 11.10
N LEU A 102 -27.31 11.99 11.59
CA LEU A 102 -27.40 12.44 12.98
C LEU A 102 -27.75 11.25 13.89
N PRO A 103 -27.16 11.14 15.10
CA PRO A 103 -27.46 10.05 16.02
C PRO A 103 -28.96 9.91 16.36
N ARG A 104 -29.67 11.05 16.45
CA ARG A 104 -31.12 11.11 16.71
C ARG A 104 -31.93 10.37 15.65
N ASP A 105 -31.51 10.45 14.38
CA ASP A 105 -32.20 9.80 13.26
C ASP A 105 -31.95 8.29 13.26
N LEU A 106 -30.96 7.84 14.04
CA LEU A 106 -30.57 6.45 14.24
C LEU A 106 -31.13 5.86 15.53
N GLY A 107 -32.00 6.60 16.23
CA GLY A 107 -32.60 6.17 17.50
C GLY A 107 -31.61 6.11 18.67
N LEU A 108 -30.51 6.85 18.60
CA LEU A 108 -29.53 6.94 19.69
C LEU A 108 -29.92 8.03 20.70
N PRO A 109 -29.59 7.85 22.00
CA PRO A 109 -29.94 8.79 23.05
C PRO A 109 -29.14 10.10 22.97
N ASP A 110 -27.94 10.07 22.40
CA ASP A 110 -27.11 11.25 22.27
C ASP A 110 -27.60 12.18 21.16
N PRO A 111 -27.65 13.51 21.38
CA PRO A 111 -28.08 14.45 20.34
C PRO A 111 -27.01 14.71 19.26
N ARG A 112 -25.74 14.35 19.52
CA ARG A 112 -24.60 14.62 18.63
C ARG A 112 -23.56 13.50 18.69
N TRP A 113 -22.79 13.36 17.61
CA TRP A 113 -21.63 12.48 17.61
C TRP A 113 -20.52 13.03 18.49
N THR A 114 -19.99 12.14 19.32
CA THR A 114 -18.69 12.22 19.97
C THR A 114 -17.82 11.10 19.37
N LEU A 115 -16.49 11.19 19.49
CA LEU A 115 -15.63 10.10 19.00
C LEU A 115 -15.93 8.76 19.70
N THR A 116 -16.32 8.80 20.98
CA THR A 116 -16.59 7.61 21.78
C THR A 116 -17.89 6.92 21.37
N ASN A 117 -19.01 7.65 21.35
CA ASN A 117 -20.30 7.06 20.97
C ASN A 117 -20.33 6.64 19.50
N PHE A 118 -19.64 7.37 18.61
CA PHE A 118 -19.54 6.99 17.21
C PHE A 118 -18.73 5.71 17.01
N ARG A 119 -17.61 5.56 17.73
CA ARG A 119 -16.84 4.31 17.73
C ARG A 119 -17.71 3.13 18.20
N GLU A 120 -18.44 3.30 19.30
CA GLU A 120 -19.32 2.25 19.82
C GLU A 120 -20.43 1.89 18.85
N PHE A 121 -21.04 2.89 18.20
CA PHE A 121 -22.02 2.67 17.14
C PHE A 121 -21.44 1.86 15.98
N LEU A 122 -20.25 2.23 15.48
CA LEU A 122 -19.59 1.54 14.37
C LEU A 122 -19.22 0.09 14.68
N VAL A 123 -18.74 -0.19 15.90
CA VAL A 123 -18.28 -1.53 16.30
C VAL A 123 -19.45 -2.41 16.75
N ASN A 124 -20.35 -1.90 17.59
CA ASN A 124 -21.34 -2.72 18.28
C ASN A 124 -22.68 -2.80 17.52
N ARG A 125 -23.13 -1.69 16.93
CA ARG A 125 -24.44 -1.61 16.24
C ARG A 125 -24.30 -1.99 14.77
N GLN A 126 -23.43 -1.29 14.05
CA GLN A 126 -23.27 -1.46 12.59
C GLN A 126 -22.26 -2.53 12.20
N ARG A 127 -21.39 -2.95 13.14
CA ARG A 127 -20.35 -3.97 12.93
C ARG A 127 -19.47 -3.72 11.70
N VAL A 128 -19.26 -2.44 11.36
CA VAL A 128 -18.44 -2.02 10.21
C VAL A 128 -16.98 -2.48 10.39
N LEU A 129 -16.52 -2.49 11.65
CA LEU A 129 -15.16 -2.85 12.06
C LEU A 129 -15.18 -3.68 13.34
N LYS A 130 -14.24 -4.62 13.47
CA LYS A 130 -14.05 -5.38 14.73
C LYS A 130 -13.48 -4.51 15.86
N ARG A 131 -12.56 -3.61 15.53
CA ARG A 131 -11.95 -2.66 16.48
C ARG A 131 -11.32 -1.48 15.74
N ILE A 132 -11.41 -0.30 16.33
CA ILE A 132 -10.68 0.90 15.89
C ILE A 132 -10.31 1.75 17.11
N SER A 133 -9.10 2.30 17.13
CA SER A 133 -8.71 3.26 18.18
C SER A 133 -9.35 4.62 17.91
N LEU A 134 -9.60 5.40 18.97
CA LEU A 134 -10.17 6.75 18.85
C LEU A 134 -9.30 7.67 17.99
N GLU A 135 -7.98 7.56 18.12
CA GLU A 135 -7.04 8.35 17.31
C GLU A 135 -7.06 7.96 15.83
N HIS A 136 -7.21 6.67 15.52
CA HIS A 136 -7.35 6.24 14.13
C HIS A 136 -8.68 6.73 13.54
N LEU A 137 -9.77 6.65 14.31
CA LEU A 137 -11.08 7.18 13.92
C LEU A 137 -11.05 8.69 13.68
N ARG A 138 -10.42 9.46 14.59
CA ARG A 138 -10.22 10.91 14.43
C ARG A 138 -9.48 11.24 13.14
N ARG A 139 -8.40 10.52 12.83
CA ARG A 139 -7.65 10.70 11.58
C ARG A 139 -8.48 10.39 10.33
N VAL A 140 -9.31 9.34 10.38
CA VAL A 140 -10.22 8.97 9.29
C VAL A 140 -11.27 10.06 9.04
N LEU A 141 -11.84 10.62 10.10
CA LEU A 141 -12.84 11.68 10.03
C LEU A 141 -12.26 13.02 9.55
N LYS A 142 -11.04 13.36 10.00
CA LYS A 142 -10.33 14.57 9.57
C LYS A 142 -10.10 14.63 8.05
N LYS A 143 -9.94 13.47 7.39
CA LYS A 143 -9.77 13.42 5.92
C LYS A 143 -10.96 13.95 5.12
N LYS A 144 -12.16 13.96 5.72
CA LYS A 144 -13.40 14.47 5.11
C LYS A 144 -13.95 15.70 5.87
N SER A 145 -13.13 16.33 6.71
CA SER A 145 -13.49 17.52 7.49
C SER A 145 -14.66 17.33 8.47
N PHE A 146 -14.94 16.10 8.91
CA PHE A 146 -15.90 15.87 9.98
C PHE A 146 -15.32 16.32 11.32
N ALA A 147 -16.03 17.19 12.03
CA ALA A 147 -15.68 17.65 13.37
C ALA A 147 -16.74 17.18 14.37
N PHE A 148 -16.34 16.35 15.32
CA PHE A 148 -17.19 15.90 16.42
C PHE A 148 -16.88 16.66 17.70
N GLY A 149 -17.90 16.83 18.54
CA GLY A 149 -17.74 17.45 19.85
C GLY A 149 -16.91 16.55 20.78
N ALA A 150 -16.14 17.16 21.68
CA ALA A 150 -15.54 16.43 22.80
C ALA A 150 -16.67 15.87 23.68
N SER A 151 -16.57 14.61 24.10
CA SER A 151 -17.49 14.07 25.10
C SER A 151 -17.30 14.83 26.40
N ARG A 152 -18.37 15.40 26.96
CA ARG A 152 -18.39 15.70 28.40
C ARG A 152 -18.47 14.36 29.11
N ALA A 153 -17.35 13.90 29.64
CA ALA A 153 -17.37 12.84 30.64
C ALA A 153 -18.07 13.44 31.87
N ASN A 154 -19.17 12.82 32.29
CA ASN A 154 -19.79 13.04 33.59
C ASN A 154 -19.36 11.90 34.50
#